data_AF-A0A2H0X9L1-F1
#
_entry.id   AF-A0A2H0X9L1-F1
#
_cell.length_a   1.000
_cell.length_b   1.000
_cell.length_c   1.000
_cell.angle_alpha   90.00
_cell.angle_beta   90.00
_cell.angle_gamma   90.00
#
_symmetry.space_group_name_H-M   'P 1'
#
loop_
_entity.id
_entity.type
_entity.pdbx_description
1 polymer ?
#
loop_
_entity_poly.entity_id
_entity_poly.type
_entity_poly.pdbx_seq_one_letter_code
_entity_poly.pdbx_strand_id
1 'polypeptide(L)'
;MGLTIIANTGPLVGDAMLFTVVNFIAFLVTLLFVLKIGTGKIGQPIFFIGLSFLVSALIPSVFGVENIWLVPLSQTFFCLMGILSLMNIFELFRVSKKEK
;
A
#
# COMPACT_ATOMS: atom_id res chain seq x y z
N MET A 1 42.40 0.13 16.01
CA MET A 1 40.98 -0.09 16.32
C MET A 1 40.17 0.64 15.26
N GLY A 2 39.70 -0.07 14.24
CA GLY A 2 38.90 0.53 13.16
C GLY A 2 37.47 0.71 13.62
N LEU A 3 36.97 1.95 13.60
CA LEU A 3 35.56 2.26 13.72
C LEU A 3 34.83 1.71 12.48
N THR A 4 34.24 0.52 12.60
CA THR A 4 33.22 0.07 11.66
C THR A 4 32.00 0.98 11.81
N ILE A 5 31.89 1.97 10.94
CA ILE A 5 30.65 2.72 10.75
C ILE A 5 29.67 1.73 10.12
N ILE A 6 28.77 1.20 10.94
CA ILE A 6 27.60 0.48 10.44
C ILE A 6 26.73 1.55 9.77
N ALA A 7 26.87 1.69 8.46
CA ALA A 7 25.97 2.50 7.67
C ALA A 7 24.59 1.82 7.75
N ASN A 8 23.74 2.31 8.66
CA ASN A 8 22.31 2.03 8.67
C ASN A 8 21.71 2.66 7.40
N THR A 9 21.87 1.99 6.27
CA THR A 9 21.27 2.37 4.97
C THR A 9 19.88 1.78 4.79
N GLY A 10 19.29 1.22 5.84
CA GLY A 10 17.87 0.94 5.89
C GLY A 10 17.11 2.19 6.36
N PRO A 11 15.83 2.36 5.99
CA PRO A 11 15.02 3.42 6.57
C PRO A 11 15.18 3.38 8.09
N LEU A 12 15.26 4.57 8.72
CA LEU A 12 15.10 4.76 10.15
C LEU A 12 13.68 4.31 10.56
N VAL A 13 13.41 3.02 10.45
CA VAL A 13 12.33 2.32 11.13
C VAL A 13 12.85 2.07 12.54
N GLY A 14 13.18 3.18 13.22
CA GLY A 14 13.72 3.15 14.58
C GLY A 14 12.69 2.66 15.59
N ASP A 15 11.42 2.53 15.17
CA ASP A 15 10.37 1.98 15.99
C ASP A 15 9.34 1.26 15.09
N ALA A 16 9.44 -0.08 15.03
CA ALA A 16 8.47 -0.92 14.33
C ALA A 16 7.03 -0.65 14.82
N MET A 17 6.87 -0.25 16.09
CA MET A 17 5.58 0.12 16.67
C MET A 17 5.01 1.37 16.01
N LEU A 18 5.81 2.42 15.86
CA LEU A 18 5.40 3.66 15.19
C LEU A 18 4.99 3.38 13.74
N PHE A 19 5.77 2.57 13.02
CA PHE A 19 5.47 2.20 11.64
C PHE A 19 4.14 1.44 11.53
N THR A 20 3.91 0.44 12.38
CA THR A 20 2.65 -0.31 12.42
C THR A 20 1.46 0.60 12.72
N VAL A 21 1.59 1.49 13.72
CA VAL A 21 0.51 2.41 14.11
C VAL A 21 0.17 3.37 12.97
N VAL A 22 1.16 3.99 12.33
CA VAL A 22 0.92 4.94 11.22
C VAL A 22 0.22 4.24 10.06
N ASN A 23 0.67 3.05 9.66
CA ASN A 23 0.04 2.30 8.58
C ASN A 23 -1.38 1.84 8.95
N PHE A 24 -1.61 1.44 10.21
CA PHE A 24 -2.93 1.07 10.67
C PHE A 24 -3.90 2.28 10.65
N ILE A 25 -3.46 3.45 11.09
CA ILE A 25 -4.24 4.69 11.00
C ILE A 25 -4.52 5.04 9.52
N ALA A 26 -3.52 4.95 8.65
CA ALA A 26 -3.70 5.18 7.23
C ALA A 26 -4.76 4.25 6.62
N PHE A 27 -4.75 2.96 6.99
CA PHE A 27 -5.79 2.00 6.62
C PHE A 27 -7.18 2.41 7.10
N LEU A 28 -7.33 2.79 8.37
CA LEU A 28 -8.62 3.23 8.91
C LEU A 28 -9.15 4.46 8.17
N VAL A 29 -8.29 5.43 7.88
CA VAL A 29 -8.66 6.62 7.10
C VAL A 29 -9.10 6.22 5.67
N THR A 30 -8.38 5.29 5.03
CA THR A 30 -8.80 4.79 3.70
C THR A 30 -10.14 4.07 3.77
N LEU A 31 -10.38 3.27 4.81
CA LEU A 31 -11.65 2.58 5.02
C LEU A 31 -12.81 3.58 5.20
N LEU A 32 -12.61 4.67 5.95
CA LEU A 32 -13.60 5.74 6.07
C LEU A 32 -13.94 6.36 4.71
N PHE A 33 -12.95 6.57 3.84
CA PHE A 33 -13.20 7.03 2.48
C PHE A 33 -13.98 6.02 1.66
N VAL A 34 -13.65 4.73 1.73
CA VAL A 34 -14.40 3.67 1.03
C VAL A 34 -15.86 3.65 1.49
N LEU A 35 -16.10 3.70 2.80
CA LEU A 35 -17.46 3.71 3.37
C LEU A 35 -18.23 4.97 2.94
N LYS A 36 -17.57 6.12 2.88
CA LYS A 36 -18.20 7.39 2.46
C LYS A 36 -18.51 7.44 0.96
N ILE A 37 -17.64 6.86 0.12
CA ILE A 37 -17.83 6.80 -1.33
C ILE A 37 -18.91 5.76 -1.70
N GLY A 38 -19.13 4.75 -0.84
CA GLY A 38 -20.12 3.70 -1.04
C GLY A 38 -19.63 2.59 -1.99
N THR A 39 -20.53 1.69 -2.38
CA THR A 39 -20.26 0.52 -3.25
C THR A 39 -20.06 0.88 -4.74
N GLY A 40 -19.69 2.12 -5.03
CA GLY A 40 -19.40 2.58 -6.38
C GLY A 40 -18.10 1.96 -6.93
N LYS A 41 -17.94 2.02 -8.25
CA LYS A 41 -16.75 1.50 -8.95
C LYS A 41 -15.43 2.06 -8.37
N ILE A 42 -15.43 3.31 -7.91
CA ILE A 42 -14.25 4.00 -7.33
C ILE A 42 -13.90 3.49 -5.92
N GLY A 43 -14.83 2.85 -5.20
CA GLY A 43 -14.54 2.28 -3.88
C GLY A 43 -13.53 1.13 -3.94
N GLN A 44 -13.57 0.32 -5.01
CA GLN A 44 -12.67 -0.82 -5.21
C GLN A 44 -11.18 -0.44 -5.27
N PRO A 45 -10.73 0.53 -6.09
CA PRO A 45 -9.32 0.91 -6.10
C PRO A 45 -8.83 1.54 -4.80
N ILE A 46 -9.69 2.32 -4.13
CA ILE A 46 -9.37 2.91 -2.83
C ILE A 46 -9.25 1.83 -1.76
N PHE A 47 -10.08 0.78 -1.84
CA PHE A 47 -9.97 -0.39 -0.97
C PHE A 47 -8.63 -1.12 -1.16
N PHE A 48 -8.17 -1.32 -2.40
CA PHE A 48 -6.85 -1.91 -2.65
C PHE A 48 -5.71 -1.06 -2.07
N ILE A 49 -5.78 0.26 -2.23
CA ILE A 49 -4.81 1.18 -1.61
C ILE A 49 -4.86 1.07 -0.08
N GLY A 50 -6.05 1.00 0.52
CA GLY A 50 -6.20 0.77 1.96
C GLY A 50 -5.57 -0.55 2.42
N LEU A 51 -5.85 -1.64 1.69
CA LEU A 51 -5.32 -2.96 1.99
C LEU A 51 -3.78 -2.99 1.95
N SER A 52 -3.16 -2.16 1.11
CA SER A 52 -1.71 -1.99 1.07
C SER A 52 -1.13 -1.53 2.41
N PHE A 53 -1.81 -0.60 3.10
CA PHE A 53 -1.40 -0.11 4.42
C PHE A 53 -1.61 -1.16 5.50
N LEU A 54 -2.72 -1.90 5.47
CA LEU A 54 -2.97 -2.96 6.43
C LEU A 54 -1.89 -4.06 6.34
N VAL A 55 -1.60 -4.54 5.13
CA VAL A 55 -0.57 -5.57 4.94
C VAL A 55 0.81 -5.03 5.32
N SER A 56 1.11 -3.77 5.00
CA SER A 56 2.35 -3.11 5.43
C SER A 56 2.50 -3.11 6.96
N ALA A 57 1.43 -2.76 7.69
CA ALA A 57 1.44 -2.73 9.15
C ALA A 57 1.68 -4.11 9.77
N LEU A 58 1.16 -5.17 9.14
CA LEU A 58 1.24 -6.55 9.62
C LEU A 58 2.62 -7.18 9.39
N ILE A 59 3.36 -6.76 8.36
CA ILE A 59 4.68 -7.34 8.04
C ILE A 59 5.64 -7.34 9.24
N PRO A 60 5.96 -6.19 9.86
CA PRO A 60 6.86 -6.18 11.02
C PRO A 60 6.27 -6.90 12.24
N SER A 61 4.94 -6.98 12.36
CA SER A 61 4.29 -7.68 13.48
C SER A 61 4.30 -9.21 13.34
N VAL A 62 4.27 -9.74 12.11
CA VAL A 62 4.19 -11.18 11.83
C VAL A 62 5.54 -11.78 11.44
N PHE A 63 6.32 -11.06 10.63
CA PHE A 63 7.58 -11.54 10.05
C PHE A 63 8.83 -10.87 10.66
N GLY A 64 8.65 -9.97 11.64
CA GLY A 64 9.75 -9.23 12.24
C GLY A 64 10.32 -8.13 11.35
N VAL A 65 11.22 -7.32 11.92
CA VAL A 65 11.80 -6.13 11.27
C VAL A 65 12.81 -6.52 10.19
N GLU A 66 13.37 -7.71 10.28
CA GLU A 66 14.27 -8.34 9.30
C GLU A 66 13.63 -8.47 7.90
N ASN A 67 12.30 -8.58 7.84
CA ASN A 67 11.53 -8.75 6.61
C ASN A 67 10.88 -7.45 6.13
N ILE A 68 11.36 -6.29 6.60
CA ILE A 68 10.74 -5.00 6.25
C ILE A 68 10.80 -4.65 4.76
N TRP A 69 11.71 -5.27 4.02
CA TRP A 69 11.78 -5.17 2.55
C TRP A 69 10.53 -5.72 1.85
N LEU A 70 9.72 -6.55 2.52
CA LEU A 70 8.42 -7.00 2.02
C LEU A 70 7.39 -5.87 1.97
N VAL A 71 7.56 -4.81 2.77
CA VAL A 71 6.65 -3.65 2.79
C VAL A 71 6.53 -3.03 1.40
N PRO A 72 7.60 -2.50 0.77
CA PRO A 72 7.49 -1.88 -0.55
C PRO A 72 6.98 -2.83 -1.62
N LEU A 73 7.27 -4.14 -1.54
CA LEU A 73 6.74 -5.14 -2.46
C LEU A 73 5.23 -5.30 -2.33
N SER A 74 4.73 -5.47 -1.10
CA SER A 74 3.30 -5.58 -0.83
C SER A 74 2.56 -4.31 -1.24
N GLN A 75 3.11 -3.13 -0.92
CA GLN A 75 2.53 -1.85 -1.30
C GLN A 75 2.45 -1.71 -2.81
N THR A 76 3.53 -2.02 -3.53
CA THR A 76 3.57 -1.95 -5.00
C THR A 76 2.51 -2.88 -5.61
N PHE A 77 2.37 -4.11 -5.11
CA PHE A 77 1.39 -5.07 -5.60
C PHE A 77 -0.05 -4.54 -5.44
N PHE A 78 -0.42 -4.08 -4.26
CA PHE A 78 -1.77 -3.58 -4.01
C PHE A 78 -2.05 -2.25 -4.72
N CYS A 79 -1.09 -1.34 -4.77
CA CYS A 79 -1.21 -0.09 -5.53
C CYS A 79 -1.38 -0.37 -7.03
N LEU A 80 -0.65 -1.35 -7.59
CA LEU A 80 -0.82 -1.77 -8.98
C LEU A 80 -2.25 -2.29 -9.24
N MET A 81 -2.79 -3.12 -8.34
CA MET A 81 -4.19 -3.58 -8.44
C MET A 81 -5.18 -2.41 -8.38
N GLY A 82 -4.95 -1.44 -7.50
CA GLY A 82 -5.74 -0.21 -7.42
C GLY A 82 -5.68 0.60 -8.71
N ILE A 83 -4.49 0.79 -9.28
CA ILE A 83 -4.29 1.53 -10.55
C ILE A 83 -4.97 0.80 -11.71
N LEU A 84 -4.78 -0.53 -11.83
CA LEU A 84 -5.44 -1.31 -12.89
C LEU A 84 -6.97 -1.24 -12.77
N SER A 85 -7.49 -1.26 -11.54
CA SER A 85 -8.92 -1.05 -11.30
C SER A 85 -9.34 0.36 -11.73
N LEU A 86 -8.59 1.42 -11.41
CA LEU A 86 -8.88 2.78 -11.88
C LEU A 86 -8.85 2.87 -13.41
N MET A 87 -7.84 2.30 -14.07
CA MET A 87 -7.70 2.32 -15.52
C MET A 87 -8.89 1.65 -16.23
N ASN A 88 -9.42 0.57 -15.65
CA ASN A 88 -10.62 -0.09 -16.15
C ASN A 88 -11.87 0.78 -15.96
N ILE A 89 -11.98 1.49 -14.83
CA ILE A 89 -13.13 2.37 -14.53
C ILE A 89 -13.15 3.59 -15.46
N PHE A 90 -11.99 4.19 -15.71
CA PHE A 90 -11.85 5.31 -16.65
C PHE A 90 -11.83 4.88 -18.11
N GLU A 91 -11.99 3.58 -18.38
CA GLU A 91 -11.96 3.02 -19.74
C GLU A 91 -10.69 3.42 -20.53
N LEU A 92 -9.56 3.63 -19.85
CA LEU A 92 -8.28 3.99 -20.50
C LEU A 92 -7.79 2.89 -21.46
N PHE A 93 -8.28 1.65 -21.28
CA PHE A 93 -8.05 0.53 -22.20
C PHE A 93 -9.11 0.36 -23.29
N ARG A 94 -10.12 1.25 -23.38
CA ARG A 94 -10.87 1.41 -24.63
C ARG A 94 -9.97 2.09 -25.64
N VAL A 95 -9.04 1.30 -26.19
CA VAL A 95 -8.64 1.46 -27.57
C VAL A 95 -9.93 1.43 -28.36
N SER A 96 -10.31 2.61 -28.85
CA SER A 96 -11.31 2.88 -29.86
C SER A 96 -11.83 1.59 -30.48
N LYS A 97 -12.95 1.10 -29.96
CA LYS A 97 -13.72 0.06 -30.63
C LYS A 97 -14.30 0.77 -31.84
N LYS A 98 -13.49 0.78 -32.91
CA LYS A 98 -13.79 1.36 -34.22
C LYS A 98 -15.26 1.08 -34.54
N GLU A 99 -15.94 2.17 -34.87
CA GLU A 99 -16.88 2.26 -35.99
C GLU A 99 -17.06 0.93 -36.73
N LYS A 100 -18.22 0.32 -36.50
CA LYS A 100 -18.88 -0.54 -37.48
C LYS A 100 -20.36 -0.19 -37.46
#